data_AF-A0A961PBG0-F1
#
_entry.id   AF-A0A961PBG0-F1
#
_cell.length_a   1.000
_cell.length_b   1.000
_cell.length_c   1.000
_cell.angle_alpha   90.00
_cell.angle_beta   90.00
_cell.angle_gamma   90.00
#
_symmetry.space_group_name_H-M   'P 1'
#
loop_
_entity.id
_entity.type
_entity.pdbx_description
1 polymer ?
#
loop_
_entity_poly.entity_id
_entity_poly.type
_entity_poly.pdbx_seq_one_letter_code
_entity_poly.pdbx_strand_id
1 'polypeptide(L)'
;GASPRITANRERVMDAITAYQLTSMMQGVVQRGTAAGAVNLSVPVAGKTGTTNDSRDAWFIGFTSNLVAGCYIGYDKPQRMPGASGGGTCAPVFQRFMTEAVKKYGGGKFKVPAGGQFIKIDRYTGARLPDDA
;
A
#
# COMPACT_ATOMS: atom_id res chain seq x y z
N GLY A 1 -22.81 -19.93 -28.19
CA GLY A 1 -22.05 -18.74 -28.60
C GLY A 1 -20.89 -18.56 -27.65
N ALA A 2 -19.69 -18.27 -28.15
CA ALA A 2 -18.53 -18.03 -27.30
C ALA A 2 -18.59 -16.61 -26.72
N SER A 3 -18.43 -16.48 -25.40
CA SER A 3 -18.35 -15.18 -24.75
C SER A 3 -17.11 -14.40 -25.22
N PRO A 4 -17.18 -13.06 -25.34
CA PRO A 4 -16.05 -12.26 -25.78
C PRO A 4 -14.85 -12.39 -24.84
N ARG A 5 -13.66 -12.57 -25.41
CA ARG A 5 -12.40 -12.63 -24.68
C ARG A 5 -11.96 -11.21 -24.37
N ILE A 6 -12.09 -10.77 -23.12
CA ILE A 6 -11.56 -9.47 -22.70
C ILE A 6 -10.03 -9.55 -22.71
N THR A 7 -9.40 -8.92 -23.70
CA THR A 7 -7.95 -8.76 -23.76
C THR A 7 -7.57 -7.43 -23.10
N ALA A 8 -7.04 -7.49 -21.89
CA ALA A 8 -6.47 -6.32 -21.25
C ALA A 8 -5.12 -6.00 -21.92
N ASN A 9 -5.11 -5.02 -22.83
CA ASN A 9 -3.89 -4.49 -23.46
C ASN A 9 -3.14 -3.58 -22.47
N ARG A 10 -2.75 -4.13 -21.31
CA ARG A 10 -1.95 -3.44 -20.30
C ARG A 10 -0.56 -4.02 -20.35
N GLU A 11 0.42 -3.17 -20.64
CA GLU A 11 1.82 -3.56 -20.58
C GLU A 11 2.19 -3.97 -19.15
N ARG A 12 2.85 -5.12 -19.00
CA ARG A 12 3.39 -5.55 -17.72
C ARG A 12 4.75 -4.86 -17.51
N VAL A 13 4.79 -3.89 -16.61
CA VAL A 13 6.00 -3.12 -16.29
C VAL A 13 6.85 -3.72 -15.15
N MET A 14 6.36 -4.75 -14.47
CA MET A 14 7.05 -5.39 -13.33
C MET A 14 6.72 -6.87 -13.25
N ASP A 15 7.69 -7.68 -12.78
CA ASP A 15 7.43 -9.07 -12.43
C ASP A 15 6.40 -9.20 -11.29
N ALA A 16 5.57 -10.24 -11.36
CA ALA A 16 4.47 -10.42 -10.43
C ALA A 16 4.96 -10.75 -9.01
N ILE A 17 6.07 -11.49 -8.87
CA ILE A 17 6.68 -11.83 -7.58
C ILE A 17 7.24 -10.56 -6.96
N THR A 18 7.96 -9.73 -7.73
CA THR A 18 8.45 -8.43 -7.27
C THR A 18 7.31 -7.52 -6.81
N ALA A 19 6.23 -7.43 -7.59
CA ALA A 19 5.07 -6.62 -7.22
C ALA A 19 4.41 -7.10 -5.93
N TYR A 20 4.30 -8.42 -5.72
CA TYR A 20 3.77 -9.00 -4.50
C TYR A 20 4.67 -8.73 -3.29
N GLN A 21 5.99 -8.85 -3.45
CA GLN A 21 6.96 -8.54 -2.39
C GLN A 21 6.88 -7.06 -1.96
N LEU A 22 6.85 -6.12 -2.93
CA LEU A 22 6.65 -4.70 -2.65
C LEU A 22 5.34 -4.45 -1.92
N THR A 23 4.25 -5.10 -2.37
CA THR A 23 2.95 -5.02 -1.73
C THR A 23 3.01 -5.49 -0.28
N SER A 24 3.63 -6.64 -0.02
CA SER A 24 3.79 -7.21 1.32
C SER A 24 4.59 -6.27 2.25
N MET A 25 5.67 -5.67 1.75
CA MET A 25 6.42 -4.66 2.50
C MET A 25 5.57 -3.41 2.81
N MET A 26 4.79 -2.94 1.85
CA MET A 26 3.88 -1.79 2.02
C MET A 26 2.68 -2.08 2.93
N GLN A 27 2.23 -3.33 3.05
CA GLN A 27 1.28 -3.71 4.11
C GLN A 27 1.90 -3.49 5.49
N GLY A 28 3.21 -3.73 5.63
CA GLY A 28 3.95 -3.44 6.86
C GLY A 28 3.92 -1.96 7.25
N VAL A 29 3.95 -1.03 6.29
CA VAL A 29 3.85 0.41 6.56
C VAL A 29 2.53 0.76 7.24
N VAL A 30 1.43 0.14 6.81
CA VAL A 30 0.09 0.34 7.36
C VAL A 30 -0.08 -0.37 8.70
N GLN A 31 0.44 -1.59 8.84
CA GLN A 31 0.21 -2.40 10.04
C GLN A 31 1.10 -2.00 11.22
N ARG A 32 2.35 -1.63 10.95
CA ARG A 32 3.40 -1.44 11.97
C ARG A 32 4.35 -0.28 11.69
N GLY A 33 4.14 0.46 10.60
CA GLY A 33 5.01 1.54 10.17
C GLY A 33 4.38 2.92 10.34
N THR A 34 4.75 3.84 9.45
CA THR A 34 4.40 5.27 9.54
C THR A 34 2.92 5.58 9.37
N ALA A 35 2.10 4.63 8.92
CA ALA A 35 0.65 4.77 8.82
C ALA A 35 -0.10 3.90 9.85
N ALA A 36 0.62 3.25 10.77
CA ALA A 36 0.03 2.46 11.84
C ALA A 36 -0.90 3.32 12.71
N GLY A 37 -2.07 2.77 13.03
CA GLY A 37 -3.12 3.47 13.80
C GLY A 37 -3.95 4.48 13.01
N ALA A 38 -3.45 5.00 11.88
CA ALA A 38 -4.19 5.96 11.05
C ALA A 38 -5.09 5.28 10.00
N VAL A 39 -4.66 4.14 9.46
CA VAL A 39 -5.42 3.35 8.48
C VAL A 39 -5.80 2.01 9.09
N ASN A 40 -7.10 1.79 9.28
CA ASN A 40 -7.70 0.61 9.89
C ASN A 40 -8.98 0.24 9.12
N LEU A 41 -8.82 -0.40 7.97
CA LEU A 41 -9.93 -0.88 7.15
C LEU A 41 -10.19 -2.37 7.43
N SER A 42 -11.41 -2.82 7.13
CA SER A 42 -11.81 -4.24 7.27
C SER A 42 -11.17 -5.17 6.24
N VAL A 43 -10.41 -4.62 5.28
CA VAL A 43 -9.74 -5.36 4.21
C VAL A 43 -8.24 -5.07 4.23
N PRO A 44 -7.41 -5.96 3.67
CA PRO A 44 -5.97 -5.72 3.57
C PRO A 44 -5.65 -4.46 2.75
N VAL A 45 -4.77 -3.62 3.30
CA VAL A 45 -4.30 -2.37 2.68
C VAL A 45 -2.79 -2.38 2.62
N ALA A 46 -2.25 -1.93 1.48
CA ALA A 46 -0.85 -1.57 1.33
C ALA A 46 -0.76 -0.08 1.02
N GLY A 47 0.29 0.60 1.49
CA GLY A 47 0.47 2.00 1.17
C GLY A 47 1.79 2.57 1.66
N LYS A 48 2.03 3.84 1.35
CA LYS A 48 3.24 4.54 1.74
C LYS A 48 2.96 6.00 2.06
N THR A 49 3.55 6.48 3.16
CA THR A 49 3.59 7.90 3.51
C THR A 49 4.70 8.61 2.74
N GLY A 50 4.43 9.85 2.33
CA GLY A 50 5.42 10.82 1.87
C GLY A 50 5.29 12.12 2.66
N THR A 51 6.43 12.72 3.03
CA THR A 51 6.49 14.04 3.65
C THR A 51 7.69 14.74 3.03
N THR A 52 7.51 15.93 2.46
CA THR A 52 8.64 16.70 1.92
C THR A 52 9.39 17.44 3.01
N ASN A 53 10.59 17.91 2.68
CA ASN A 53 11.40 18.73 3.59
C ASN A 53 10.58 19.93 4.09
N ASP A 54 10.83 20.32 5.34
CA ASP A 54 10.09 21.39 6.02
C ASP A 54 8.58 21.17 6.15
N SER A 55 8.09 19.93 5.95
CA SER A 55 6.67 19.58 5.99
C SER A 55 5.82 20.48 5.07
N ARG A 56 6.30 20.78 3.87
CA ARG A 56 5.53 21.59 2.89
C ARG A 56 4.42 20.79 2.21
N ASP A 57 4.62 19.48 2.11
CA ASP A 57 3.72 18.55 1.47
C ASP A 57 3.57 17.29 2.32
N ALA A 58 2.33 16.86 2.48
CA ALA A 58 1.99 15.56 3.02
C ALA A 58 1.35 14.71 1.91
N TRP A 59 1.77 13.45 1.82
CA TRP A 59 1.24 12.47 0.88
C TRP A 59 0.93 11.15 1.58
N PHE A 60 -0.15 10.52 1.17
CA PHE A 60 -0.36 9.10 1.42
C PHE A 60 -0.98 8.46 0.19
N ILE A 61 -0.30 7.46 -0.38
CA ILE A 61 -0.83 6.65 -1.47
C ILE A 61 -1.02 5.24 -0.93
N GLY A 62 -2.22 4.71 -1.09
CA GLY A 62 -2.57 3.37 -0.63
C GLY A 62 -3.52 2.67 -1.58
N PHE A 63 -3.60 1.35 -1.43
CA PHE A 63 -4.44 0.51 -2.26
C PHE A 63 -4.90 -0.75 -1.54
N THR A 64 -6.05 -1.25 -1.97
CA THR A 64 -6.55 -2.60 -1.69
C THR A 64 -6.36 -3.45 -2.96
N SER A 65 -6.81 -4.71 -2.95
CA SER A 65 -6.79 -5.54 -4.16
C SER A 65 -7.59 -4.97 -5.34
N ASN A 66 -8.54 -4.05 -5.07
CA ASN A 66 -9.53 -3.58 -6.06
C ASN A 66 -9.47 -2.08 -6.33
N LEU A 67 -8.83 -1.29 -5.44
CA LEU A 67 -8.85 0.17 -5.50
C LEU A 67 -7.48 0.74 -5.16
N VAL A 68 -7.12 1.84 -5.81
CA VAL A 68 -6.00 2.71 -5.43
C VAL A 68 -6.53 4.10 -5.15
N ALA A 69 -6.02 4.74 -4.10
CA ALA A 69 -6.33 6.13 -3.77
C ALA A 69 -5.10 6.85 -3.23
N GLY A 70 -5.04 8.15 -3.49
CA GLY A 70 -3.98 9.02 -3.01
C GLY A 70 -4.57 10.24 -2.33
N CYS A 71 -3.95 10.68 -1.24
CA CYS A 71 -4.20 11.96 -0.60
C CYS A 71 -2.92 12.79 -0.67
N TYR A 72 -3.11 14.05 -1.06
CA TYR A 72 -2.10 15.10 -1.04
C TYR A 72 -2.68 16.30 -0.32
N ILE A 73 -1.89 16.88 0.58
CA ILE A 73 -2.21 18.13 1.26
C ILE A 73 -0.97 19.01 1.23
N GLY A 74 -1.15 20.24 0.73
CA GLY A 74 -0.13 21.28 0.60
C GLY A 74 -0.80 22.63 0.30
N TYR A 75 -0.06 23.72 0.45
CA TYR A 75 -0.53 25.05 0.06
C TYR A 75 -0.26 25.32 -1.43
N ASP A 76 -1.15 26.06 -2.10
CA ASP A 76 -0.99 26.46 -3.50
C ASP A 76 0.31 27.24 -3.74
N LYS A 77 0.69 28.08 -2.76
CA LYS A 77 2.02 28.68 -2.67
C LYS A 77 2.81 27.90 -1.60
N PRO A 78 3.94 27.24 -1.94
CA PRO A 78 4.63 26.37 -1.01
C PRO A 78 5.01 27.07 0.29
N GLN A 79 4.41 26.61 1.39
CA GLN A 79 4.62 27.12 2.74
C GLN A 79 4.77 25.94 3.70
N ARG A 80 5.49 26.15 4.81
CA ARG A 80 5.67 25.11 5.83
C ARG A 80 4.32 24.83 6.49
N MET A 81 4.00 23.55 6.69
CA MET A 81 2.87 23.11 7.52
C MET A 81 3.44 22.39 8.76
N PRO A 82 3.71 23.10 9.87
CA PRO A 82 4.29 22.48 11.06
C PRO A 82 3.45 21.30 11.55
N GLY A 83 4.10 20.16 11.78
CA GLY A 83 3.44 18.92 12.21
C GLY A 83 2.72 18.15 11.10
N ALA A 84 2.67 18.65 9.86
CA ALA A 84 2.11 17.91 8.75
C ALA A 84 3.02 16.75 8.33
N SER A 85 2.39 15.60 8.10
CA SER A 85 3.08 14.40 7.63
C SER A 85 2.13 13.51 6.83
N GLY A 86 2.68 12.64 5.99
CA GLY A 86 1.87 11.67 5.26
C GLY A 86 1.02 10.79 6.19
N GLY A 87 1.56 10.39 7.34
CA GLY A 87 0.88 9.53 8.32
C GLY A 87 -0.15 10.26 9.19
N GLY A 88 0.16 11.47 9.64
CA GLY A 88 -0.73 12.23 10.53
C GLY A 88 -1.79 13.06 9.79
N THR A 89 -1.52 13.46 8.55
CA THR A 89 -2.37 14.41 7.81
C THR A 89 -3.14 13.71 6.69
N CYS A 90 -2.45 12.96 5.83
CA CYS A 90 -3.06 12.35 4.65
C CYS A 90 -3.67 10.96 4.92
N ALA A 91 -3.04 10.14 5.76
CA ALA A 91 -3.53 8.80 6.05
C ALA A 91 -4.94 8.78 6.69
N PRO A 92 -5.32 9.69 7.61
CA PRO A 92 -6.69 9.76 8.12
C PRO A 92 -7.73 10.16 7.05
N VAL A 93 -7.35 11.01 6.09
CA VAL A 93 -8.22 11.36 4.94
C VAL A 93 -8.42 10.14 4.06
N PHE A 94 -7.35 9.42 3.74
CA PHE A 94 -7.42 8.16 3.02
C PHE A 94 -8.31 7.14 3.73
N GLN A 95 -8.16 6.97 5.05
CA GLN A 95 -8.99 6.08 5.86
C GLN A 95 -10.47 6.40 5.72
N ARG A 96 -10.86 7.69 5.85
CA ARG A 96 -12.26 8.12 5.74
C ARG A 96 -12.82 7.83 4.34
N PHE A 97 -12.08 8.18 3.30
CA PHE A 97 -12.50 7.93 1.91
C PHE A 97 -12.66 6.43 1.64
N MET A 98 -11.64 5.64 1.98
CA MET A 98 -11.61 4.21 1.70
C MET A 98 -12.59 3.41 2.55
N THR A 99 -12.97 3.89 3.75
CA THR A 99 -14.04 3.29 4.56
C THR A 99 -15.35 3.21 3.78
N GLU A 100 -15.69 4.25 3.02
CA GLU A 100 -16.89 4.24 2.17
C GLU A 100 -16.64 3.50 0.85
N ALA A 101 -15.49 3.70 0.22
CA ALA A 101 -15.18 3.06 -1.06
C ALA A 101 -15.16 1.52 -0.96
N VAL A 102 -14.58 0.97 0.11
CA VAL A 102 -14.50 -0.48 0.33
C VAL A 102 -15.88 -1.10 0.53
N LYS A 103 -16.87 -0.40 1.08
CA LYS A 103 -18.25 -0.92 1.16
C LYS A 103 -18.83 -1.23 -0.22
N LYS A 104 -18.48 -0.41 -1.23
CA LYS A 104 -18.99 -0.55 -2.60
C LYS A 104 -18.16 -1.51 -3.46
N TYR A 105 -16.83 -1.41 -3.38
CA TYR A 105 -15.93 -2.10 -4.30
C TYR A 105 -15.21 -3.30 -3.66
N GLY A 106 -15.36 -3.48 -2.35
CA GLY A 106 -14.74 -4.55 -1.58
C GLY A 106 -13.21 -4.51 -1.58
N GLY A 107 -12.64 -5.64 -1.17
CA GLY A 107 -11.21 -5.86 -1.15
C GLY A 107 -10.92 -7.21 -0.50
N GLY A 108 -9.92 -7.92 -1.00
CA GLY A 108 -9.50 -9.21 -0.49
C GLY A 108 -8.01 -9.24 -0.16
N LYS A 109 -7.52 -10.42 0.22
CA LYS A 109 -6.08 -10.67 0.31
C LYS A 109 -5.44 -10.45 -1.05
N PHE A 110 -4.26 -9.83 -1.07
CA PHE A 110 -3.45 -9.74 -2.28
C PHE A 110 -3.09 -11.14 -2.77
N LYS A 111 -3.27 -11.39 -4.07
CA LYS A 111 -3.06 -12.71 -4.66
C LYS A 111 -1.56 -13.00 -4.75
N VAL A 112 -1.16 -14.12 -4.15
CA VAL A 112 0.21 -14.65 -4.30
C VAL A 112 0.40 -15.10 -5.76
N PRO A 113 1.41 -14.59 -6.48
CA PRO A 113 1.72 -15.03 -7.84
C PRO A 113 2.32 -16.44 -7.83
N ALA A 114 2.12 -17.18 -8.92
CA ALA A 114 2.76 -18.48 -9.11
C ALA A 114 4.29 -18.33 -9.16
N GLY A 115 5.01 -19.35 -8.67
CA GLY A 115 6.48 -19.37 -8.65
C GLY A 115 7.12 -18.69 -7.44
N GLY A 116 6.36 -17.95 -6.62
CA GLY A 116 6.84 -17.43 -5.35
C GLY A 116 6.98 -18.53 -4.28
N GLN A 117 8.01 -18.44 -3.46
CA GLN A 117 8.23 -19.34 -2.31
C GLN A 117 8.34 -18.52 -1.02
N PHE A 118 7.74 -19.04 0.05
CA PHE A 118 7.96 -18.51 1.39
C PHE A 118 9.09 -19.29 2.05
N ILE A 119 10.17 -18.60 2.38
CA ILE A 119 11.34 -19.17 3.05
C ILE A 119 11.52 -18.53 4.42
N LYS A 120 11.97 -19.33 5.40
CA LYS A 120 12.31 -18.83 6.73
C LYS A 120 13.64 -18.08 6.64
N ILE A 121 13.67 -16.85 7.15
CA ILE A 121 14.84 -15.97 7.13
C ILE A 121 15.13 -15.53 8.56
N ASP A 122 16.40 -15.54 8.94
CA ASP A 122 16.84 -14.94 10.20
C ASP A 122 16.69 -13.42 10.14
N ARG A 123 15.97 -12.85 11.12
CA ARG A 123 15.58 -11.44 11.10
C ARG A 123 16.73 -10.46 11.27
N TYR A 124 17.89 -10.91 11.78
CA TYR A 124 19.03 -10.06 12.08
C TYR A 124 20.07 -10.09 10.96
N THR A 125 20.32 -11.28 10.42
CA THR A 125 21.37 -11.51 9.42
C THR A 125 20.84 -11.52 7.99
N GLY A 126 19.54 -11.78 7.80
CA GLY A 126 18.95 -11.99 6.48
C GLY A 126 19.31 -13.34 5.85
N ALA A 127 20.00 -14.23 6.57
CA ALA A 127 20.35 -15.57 6.09
C ALA A 127 19.13 -16.50 6.07
N ARG A 128 19.13 -17.47 5.15
CA ARG A 128 18.11 -18.52 5.09
C ARG A 128 18.25 -19.44 6.31
N LEU A 129 17.14 -19.67 7.00
CA LEU A 129 17.04 -20.67 8.05
C LEU A 129 16.76 -22.05 7.45
N PRO A 130 17.14 -23.14 8.15
CA PRO A 130 16.71 -24.49 7.82
C PRO A 130 15.18 -24.61 7.69
N ASP A 131 14.71 -25.53 6.86
CA ASP A 131 13.26 -25.66 6.59
C ASP A 131 12.48 -26.15 7.82
N ASP A 132 13.15 -26.81 8.76
CA ASP A 132 12.64 -27.33 10.04
C ASP A 132 12.73 -26.34 11.22
N ALA A 133 13.34 -25.16 11.02
CA ALA A 133 13.56 -24.16 12.06
C ALA A 133 12.29 -23.53 12.66
#